data_AF-A0A8I0ETS9-F1
#
_entry.id   AF-A0A8I0ETS9-F1
#
_cell.length_a   1.000
_cell.length_b   1.000
_cell.length_c   1.000
_cell.angle_alpha   90.00
_cell.angle_beta   90.00
_cell.angle_gamma   90.00
#
_symmetry.space_group_name_H-M   'P 1'
#
loop_
_entity.id
_entity.type
_entity.pdbx_description
1 polymer ?
#
loop_
_entity_poly.entity_id
_entity_poly.type
_entity_poly.pdbx_seq_one_letter_code
_entity_poly.pdbx_strand_id
1 'polypeptide(L)' 'MVQRLSLITLGVADLDRARSFHEDGLVKDNDEVRWGGYSGYIADPDGHPWEIAHHRFWTIHEDSRTTLR' A
#
# COMPACT_ATOMS: atom_id res chain seq x y z
N MET A 1 -17.06 -17.01 8.79
CA MET A 1 -16.17 -16.79 7.63
C MET A 1 -15.34 -15.55 7.94
N VAL A 2 -14.02 -15.62 7.80
CA VAL A 2 -13.05 -14.58 8.18
C VAL A 2 -12.63 -13.83 6.90
N GLN A 3 -12.68 -12.49 6.90
CA GLN A 3 -12.57 -11.68 5.69
C GLN A 3 -11.16 -11.10 5.51
N ARG A 4 -10.27 -11.89 4.92
CA ARG A 4 -8.87 -11.53 4.68
C ARG A 4 -8.61 -11.03 3.25
N LEU A 5 -7.96 -9.86 3.11
CA LEU A 5 -7.44 -9.40 1.83
C LEU A 5 -6.02 -9.98 1.65
N SER A 6 -5.86 -10.96 0.75
CA SER A 6 -4.55 -11.60 0.49
C SER A 6 -3.91 -11.15 -0.82
N LEU A 7 -4.69 -10.53 -1.70
CA LEU A 7 -4.28 -10.13 -3.04
C LEU A 7 -5.11 -8.93 -3.49
N ILE A 8 -4.44 -7.97 -4.12
CA ILE A 8 -5.08 -6.90 -4.89
C ILE A 8 -4.64 -7.11 -6.34
N THR A 9 -5.60 -7.18 -7.26
CA THR A 9 -5.33 -7.18 -8.70
C THR A 9 -5.66 -5.80 -9.24
N LEU A 10 -4.68 -5.15 -9.86
CA LEU A 10 -4.85 -3.88 -10.55
C LEU A 10 -4.85 -4.13 -12.06
N GLY A 11 -5.88 -3.67 -12.74
CA GLY A 11 -5.84 -3.55 -14.20
C GLY A 11 -4.91 -2.40 -14.57
N VAL A 12 -4.08 -2.58 -15.59
CA VAL A 12 -3.14 -1.57 -16.08
C VAL A 12 -3.40 -1.35 -17.57
N ALA A 13 -3.27 -0.10 -18.03
CA ALA A 13 -3.44 0.20 -19.46
C ALA A 13 -2.20 -0.13 -20.30
N ASP A 14 -1.01 -0.14 -19.67
CA ASP A 14 0.29 -0.32 -20.32
C ASP A 14 1.14 -1.38 -19.58
N LEU A 15 1.41 -2.51 -20.25
CA LEU A 15 2.13 -3.65 -19.66
C LEU A 15 3.63 -3.39 -19.50
N ASP A 16 4.25 -2.66 -20.44
CA ASP A 16 5.68 -2.39 -20.39
C ASP A 16 5.97 -1.41 -19.25
N ARG A 17 5.12 -0.40 -19.09
CA ARG A 17 5.17 0.52 -17.95
C ARG A 17 4.94 -0.20 -16.63
N ALA A 18 4.01 -1.14 -16.58
CA ALA A 18 3.78 -1.95 -15.39
C ALA A 18 4.99 -2.82 -15.03
N ARG A 19 5.67 -3.40 -16.03
CA ARG A 19 6.90 -4.15 -15.82
C ARG A 19 8.02 -3.26 -15.26
N SER A 20 8.32 -2.12 -15.92
CA SER A 20 9.36 -1.19 -15.45
C SER A 20 9.11 -0.74 -14.01
N PHE A 21 7.86 -0.45 -13.66
CA PHE A 21 7.50 -0.08 -12.29
C PHE A 21 7.86 -1.14 -11.23
N HIS A 22 7.71 -2.43 -11.55
CA HIS A 22 8.09 -3.51 -10.63
C HIS A 22 9.61 -3.74 -10.59
N GLU A 23 10.30 -3.51 -11.71
CA GLU A 23 11.75 -3.71 -11.85
C GLU A 23 12.55 -2.56 -11.21
N ASP A 24 12.12 -1.30 -11.38
CA ASP A 24 12.82 -0.09 -10.94
C ASP A 24 12.56 0.27 -9.46
N GLY A 25 11.55 -0.36 -8.85
CA GLY A 25 11.30 -0.30 -7.41
C GLY A 25 10.24 0.71 -6.97
N LEU A 26 9.47 0.28 -5.97
CA LEU A 26 8.46 1.06 -5.27
C LEU A 26 9.11 2.07 -4.31
N VAL A 27 9.34 3.32 -4.70
CA VAL A 27 9.85 4.31 -3.73
C VAL A 27 9.17 5.67 -3.86
N LYS A 28 8.56 6.09 -2.75
CA LYS A 28 8.63 7.47 -2.30
C LYS A 28 9.12 7.44 -0.85
N ASP A 29 10.04 8.33 -0.51
CA ASP A 29 10.63 8.45 0.83
C ASP A 29 9.54 8.35 1.90
N ASN A 30 9.64 7.33 2.76
CA ASN A 30 8.75 7.15 3.88
C ASN A 30 9.15 8.15 4.96
N ASP A 31 8.33 9.18 5.16
CA ASP A 31 8.50 10.09 6.28
C ASP A 31 7.75 9.57 7.51
N GLU A 32 8.32 9.76 8.70
CA GLU A 32 7.55 9.69 9.94
C GLU A 32 6.47 10.77 9.91
N VAL A 33 5.21 10.35 9.94
CA VAL A 33 4.07 11.26 9.95
C VAL A 33 3.70 11.65 11.37
N ARG A 34 3.28 12.91 11.55
CA ARG A 34 3.11 13.64 12.83
C ARG A 34 2.32 12.94 13.93
N TRP A 35 1.53 11.92 13.61
CA TRP A 35 0.71 11.16 14.56
C TRP A 35 1.42 9.90 15.13
N GLY A 36 2.69 9.66 14.77
CA GLY A 36 3.53 8.61 15.33
C GLY A 36 3.48 7.27 14.59
N GLY A 37 3.53 7.32 13.27
CA GLY A 37 3.75 6.15 12.41
C GLY A 37 4.34 6.55 11.07
N TYR A 38 4.24 5.67 10.08
CA TYR A 38 4.84 5.85 8.76
C TYR A 38 3.74 5.87 7.71
N SER A 39 3.84 6.80 6.76
CA SER A 39 3.00 6.79 5.57
C SER A 39 3.86 7.20 4.38
N GLY A 40 3.68 6.49 3.28
CA GLY A 40 4.29 6.79 1.99
C GLY A 40 3.31 6.50 0.88
N TYR A 41 3.56 7.07 -0.30
CA TYR A 41 2.75 6.82 -1.48
C TYR A 41 3.55 6.08 -2.53
N ILE A 42 2.97 5.04 -3.09
CA ILE A 42 3.43 4.41 -4.33
C ILE A 42 2.43 4.78 -5.42
N ALA A 43 2.89 5.16 -6.61
CA ALA A 43 2.00 5.31 -7.75
C ALA A 43 1.82 3.93 -8.39
N ASP A 44 0.63 3.52 -8.82
CA ASP A 44 0.49 2.33 -9.66
C ASP A 44 1.06 2.58 -11.08
N PRO A 45 1.11 1.57 -11.96
CA PRO A 45 1.60 1.76 -13.31
C PRO A 45 0.90 2.86 -14.12
N ASP A 46 -0.39 3.13 -13.86
CA ASP A 46 -1.13 4.20 -14.53
C ASP A 46 -0.92 5.56 -13.86
N GLY A 47 -0.23 5.60 -12.71
CA GLY A 47 0.11 6.80 -11.96
C GLY A 47 -0.83 7.12 -10.81
N HIS A 48 -1.79 6.25 -10.46
CA HIS A 48 -2.69 6.50 -9.34
C HIS A 48 -1.96 6.30 -8.01
N PRO A 49 -2.06 7.24 -7.06
CA PRO A 49 -1.38 7.12 -5.78
C PRO A 49 -2.10 6.13 -4.85
N TRP A 50 -1.33 5.20 -4.30
CA TRP A 50 -1.72 4.28 -3.24
C TRP A 50 -0.91 4.60 -1.99
N GLU A 51 -1.59 4.75 -0.86
CA GLU A 51 -0.94 4.98 0.43
C GLU A 51 -0.56 3.63 1.06
N ILE A 52 0.70 3.52 1.47
CA ILE A 52 1.18 2.46 2.35
C ILE A 52 1.39 3.11 3.72
N ALA A 53 0.50 2.79 4.65
CA ALA A 53 0.50 3.37 5.99
C ALA A 53 0.70 2.32 7.07
N HIS A 54 1.53 2.64 8.05
CA HIS A 54 1.71 1.91 9.29
C HIS A 54 1.37 2.80 10.47
N HIS A 55 0.28 2.49 11.16
CA HIS A 55 -0.21 3.27 12.30
C HIS A 55 -0.13 2.50 13.62
N ARG A 56 0.56 3.06 14.63
CA ARG A 56 0.78 2.40 15.93
C ARG A 56 -0.50 2.07 16.71
N PHE A 57 -1.62 2.75 16.40
CA PHE A 57 -2.93 2.47 16.99
C PHE A 57 -3.83 1.60 16.12
N TRP A 58 -3.37 1.18 14.94
CA TRP A 58 -4.07 0.14 14.20
C TRP A 58 -3.70 -1.22 14.76
N THR A 59 -4.73 -2.05 14.95
CA THR A 59 -4.58 -3.49 15.13
C THR A 59 -5.03 -4.15 13.85
N ILE A 60 -4.10 -4.82 13.18
CA ILE A 60 -4.39 -5.69 12.04
C ILE A 60 -4.56 -7.09 12.63
N HIS A 61 -5.79 -7.59 12.62
CA HIS A 61 -6.13 -8.91 13.13
C HIS A 61 -5.70 -9.98 12.11
N GLU A 62 -5.59 -11.24 12.54
CA GLU A 62 -5.24 -12.37 11.64
C GLU A 62 -6.24 -12.53 10.48
N ASP A 63 -7.49 -12.12 10.71
CA ASP A 63 -8.54 -12.06 9.71
C ASP A 63 -8.45 -10.83 8.78
N SER A 64 -7.40 -10.01 8.89
CA SER A 64 -7.16 -8.76 8.16
C SER A 64 -8.16 -7.64 8.37
N ARG A 65 -9.05 -7.74 9.36
CA ARG A 65 -9.75 -6.55 9.83
C ARG A 65 -8.73 -5.59 10.43
N THR A 66 -8.89 -4.32 10.12
CA THR A 66 -8.11 -3.24 10.73
C THR A 66 -9.02 -2.48 11.69
N THR A 67 -8.63 -2.39 12.96
CA THR A 67 -9.36 -1.61 13.97
C THR A 67 -8.46 -0.52 14.55
N LEU A 68 -9.03 0.63 14.89
CA LEU A 68 -8.35 1.69 15.64
C LEU A 68 -8.64 1.52 17.13
N ARG A 69 -7.60 1.49 17.97
CA ARG A 69 -7.72 1.41 19.43
C ARG A 69 -7.67 2.78 20.10
#